data_AF-H8X844-F1
#
_entry.id   AF-H8X844-F1
#
_cell.length_a   1.000
_cell.length_b   1.000
_cell.length_c   1.000
_cell.angle_alpha   90.00
_cell.angle_beta   90.00
_cell.angle_gamma   90.00
#
_symmetry.space_group_name_H-M   'P 1'
#
loop_
_entity.id
_entity.type
_entity.pdbx_description
1 polymer ?
#
loop_
_entity_poly.entity_id
_entity_poly.type
_entity_poly.pdbx_seq_one_letter_code
_entity_poly.pdbx_strand_id
1 'polypeptide(L)'
;MPNTSNMHTIKDPIPLFFFTYNCNQQNLIHEVFKSKLLSILPDQLSSLYVFGFQEFCTVLDGFFPSAASAKLINLNQMLQSTLQEKYQQPTGFSTISSTFVGAIGMIIVTPYAAKFKDARTATTSCGYAYSSLKGGVGARVSYYPDGAFDSTNFVELSFATVHLNAFEGEYYYLQRNKNLYNIMRSLNFGDGYGLIKPKNHVFVMGDMNYRTTQNYSATTAEGQELLSLIDVSATDVEYSKKIENLVDKYDELKTSMRNGDVLQNFSEGKITFPPTYKFHLNTAIYNTKRSPSWCDRIVYLSSYEEVGEDNLGQQLLKLPGSSKSNYDQRVRYYLPEVKNYDSLDSLLLSDHRPVYLEMTVPFVPPKSVISPLSGCLQILPAGLRSDVALDGFSPLEALERSSNVVSGPTTIYLKPTTFDGITQTLIRPISNTVIGYSLWLGSARQGRIFSLTVILLLWVIYRFF
;
A
#
# COMPACT_ATOMS: atom_id res chain seq x y z
N MET A 1 13.34 48.67 3.25
CA MET A 1 12.80 47.60 4.09
C MET A 1 11.88 46.76 3.22
N PRO A 2 12.20 45.50 2.89
CA PRO A 2 11.30 44.67 2.09
C PRO A 2 10.11 44.21 2.94
N ASN A 3 8.91 44.29 2.38
CA ASN A 3 7.64 43.85 2.97
C ASN A 3 7.70 42.39 3.41
N THR A 4 7.49 42.14 4.70
CA THR A 4 7.41 40.83 5.36
C THR A 4 6.02 40.20 5.32
N SER A 5 5.19 40.50 4.32
CA SER A 5 3.76 40.17 4.34
C SER A 5 3.34 38.87 3.63
N ASN A 6 4.28 38.05 3.11
CA ASN A 6 3.95 36.78 2.44
C ASN A 6 4.82 35.60 2.94
N MET A 7 5.04 35.46 4.25
CA MET A 7 5.30 34.12 4.77
C MET A 7 3.97 33.38 4.76
N HIS A 8 3.75 32.53 3.74
CA HIS A 8 2.83 31.41 3.91
C HIS A 8 3.19 30.76 5.26
N THR A 9 2.28 30.79 6.24
CA THR A 9 2.49 30.10 7.51
C THR A 9 2.77 28.64 7.20
N ILE A 10 4.03 28.25 7.32
CA ILE A 10 4.50 26.89 7.06
C ILE A 10 3.75 26.00 8.06
N LYS A 11 2.93 25.09 7.53
CA LYS A 11 2.13 24.18 8.33
C LYS A 11 2.94 22.95 8.71
N ASP A 12 2.65 22.42 9.88
CA ASP A 12 3.31 21.22 10.36
C ASP A 12 3.07 20.02 9.43
N PRO A 13 4.10 19.18 9.20
CA PRO A 13 3.95 17.93 8.48
C PRO A 13 2.94 17.01 9.17
N ILE A 14 2.29 16.16 8.38
CA ILE A 14 1.27 15.22 8.81
C ILE A 14 1.95 13.88 9.11
N PRO A 15 2.06 13.46 10.39
CA PRO A 15 2.60 12.15 10.73
C PRO A 15 1.59 11.04 10.39
N LEU A 16 2.06 9.99 9.73
CA LEU A 16 1.25 8.87 9.26
C LEU A 16 1.94 7.54 9.62
N PHE A 17 1.13 6.57 10.03
CA PHE A 17 1.57 5.20 10.25
C PHE A 17 0.80 4.26 9.32
N PHE A 18 1.51 3.40 8.63
CA PHE A 18 0.95 2.38 7.74
C PHE A 18 1.36 0.99 8.20
N PHE A 19 0.46 0.03 8.00
CA PHE A 19 0.69 -1.38 8.29
C PHE A 19 -0.04 -2.20 7.23
N THR A 20 0.66 -3.14 6.59
CA THR A 20 0.05 -4.11 5.67
C THR A 20 0.38 -5.54 6.09
N TYR A 21 -0.61 -6.42 6.03
CA TYR A 21 -0.42 -7.82 6.39
C TYR A 21 -1.31 -8.78 5.60
N ASN A 22 -0.68 -9.70 4.87
CA ASN A 22 -1.36 -10.88 4.36
C ASN A 22 -1.49 -11.94 5.48
N CYS A 23 -2.70 -12.16 5.95
CA CYS A 23 -3.00 -13.06 7.06
C CYS A 23 -3.05 -14.55 6.64
N ASN A 24 -2.93 -14.88 5.35
CA ASN A 24 -3.01 -16.24 4.82
C ASN A 24 -4.19 -17.04 5.37
N GLN A 25 -5.35 -16.38 5.49
CA GLN A 25 -6.62 -16.95 5.96
C GLN A 25 -6.57 -17.45 7.41
N GLN A 26 -5.51 -17.13 8.16
CA GLN A 26 -5.32 -17.52 9.55
C GLN A 26 -6.14 -16.62 10.47
N ASN A 27 -6.63 -17.21 11.55
CA ASN A 27 -7.25 -16.43 12.62
C ASN A 27 -6.12 -15.81 13.45
N LEU A 28 -6.12 -14.48 13.56
CA LEU A 28 -5.13 -13.77 14.36
C LEU A 28 -5.39 -14.04 15.84
N ILE A 29 -4.43 -14.65 16.52
CA ILE A 29 -4.47 -14.83 17.97
C ILE A 29 -4.33 -13.45 18.60
N HIS A 30 -5.41 -12.95 19.20
CA HIS A 30 -5.54 -11.55 19.66
C HIS A 30 -4.34 -11.07 20.49
N GLU A 31 -3.96 -11.82 21.53
CA GLU A 31 -2.87 -11.44 22.44
C GLU A 31 -1.50 -11.42 21.75
N VAL A 32 -1.23 -12.39 20.87
CA VAL A 32 0.02 -12.47 20.12
C VAL A 32 0.10 -11.30 19.14
N PHE A 33 -0.95 -11.08 18.35
CA PHE A 33 -0.98 -9.99 17.38
C PHE A 33 -0.82 -8.63 18.06
N LYS A 34 -1.58 -8.39 19.13
CA LYS A 34 -1.54 -7.15 19.91
C LYS A 34 -0.16 -6.87 20.48
N SER A 35 0.44 -7.84 21.18
CA SER A 35 1.77 -7.66 21.81
C SER A 35 2.86 -7.35 20.78
N LYS A 36 2.81 -7.99 19.60
CA LYS A 36 3.76 -7.72 18.51
C LYS A 36 3.48 -6.40 17.78
N LEU A 37 2.21 -5.99 17.66
CA LEU A 37 1.87 -4.69 17.08
C LEU A 37 2.36 -3.54 17.98
N LEU A 38 2.23 -3.68 19.30
CA LEU A 38 2.67 -2.66 20.27
C LEU A 38 4.17 -2.32 20.15
N SER A 39 5.02 -3.28 19.77
CA SER A 39 6.46 -3.07 19.66
C SER A 39 6.89 -2.25 18.45
N ILE A 40 6.04 -2.11 17.43
CA ILE A 40 6.34 -1.35 16.20
C ILE A 40 5.57 -0.03 16.09
N LEU A 41 4.61 0.21 16.99
CA LEU A 41 3.87 1.48 16.99
C LEU A 41 4.82 2.63 17.33
N PRO A 42 4.70 3.78 16.62
CA PRO A 42 5.59 4.91 16.80
C PRO A 42 5.49 5.47 18.21
N ASP A 43 6.57 6.03 18.74
CA ASP A 43 6.55 6.63 20.08
C ASP A 43 5.72 7.91 20.13
N GLN A 44 5.70 8.66 19.02
CA GLN A 44 4.86 9.83 18.84
C GLN A 44 3.54 9.48 18.15
N LEU A 45 2.47 10.20 18.50
CA LEU A 45 1.17 10.01 17.87
C LEU A 45 1.20 10.36 16.39
N SER A 46 0.65 9.47 15.57
CA SER A 46 0.35 9.75 14.17
C SER A 46 -1.02 10.41 14.04
N SER A 47 -1.18 11.24 13.00
CA SER A 47 -2.47 11.82 12.64
C SER A 47 -3.44 10.76 12.13
N LEU A 48 -2.92 9.77 11.40
CA LEU A 48 -3.66 8.58 10.96
C LEU A 48 -2.83 7.32 11.14
N TYR A 49 -3.53 6.25 11.50
CA TYR A 49 -3.04 4.88 11.49
C TYR A 49 -3.84 4.11 10.43
N VAL A 50 -3.17 3.64 9.39
CA VAL A 50 -3.77 3.04 8.20
C VAL A 50 -3.35 1.57 8.13
N PHE A 51 -4.31 0.67 8.35
CA PHE A 51 -4.07 -0.78 8.40
C PHE A 51 -4.71 -1.46 7.18
N GLY A 52 -3.91 -2.17 6.40
CA GLY A 52 -4.31 -2.97 5.25
C GLY A 52 -4.17 -4.45 5.56
N PHE A 53 -5.18 -5.23 5.18
CA PHE A 53 -5.15 -6.68 5.37
C PHE A 53 -5.51 -7.39 4.07
N GLN A 54 -4.78 -8.46 3.78
CA GLN A 54 -5.08 -9.38 2.68
C GLN A 54 -5.29 -10.77 3.26
N GLU A 55 -6.18 -11.56 2.66
CA GLU A 55 -6.55 -12.88 3.15
C GLU A 55 -6.93 -12.89 4.64
N PHE A 56 -7.55 -11.82 5.16
CA PHE A 56 -7.93 -11.71 6.58
C PHE A 56 -9.07 -12.66 6.98
N CYS A 57 -9.70 -13.28 5.99
CA CYS A 57 -10.70 -14.32 6.14
C CYS A 57 -10.45 -15.44 5.15
N THR A 58 -11.17 -16.56 5.30
CA THR A 58 -11.08 -17.64 4.32
C THR A 58 -11.57 -17.18 2.96
N VAL A 59 -11.13 -17.85 1.90
CA VAL A 59 -11.64 -17.58 0.54
C VAL A 59 -13.16 -17.65 0.50
N LEU A 60 -13.76 -18.64 1.19
CA LEU A 60 -15.21 -18.80 1.25
C LEU A 60 -15.88 -17.61 1.93
N ASP A 61 -15.40 -17.20 3.11
CA ASP A 61 -15.93 -16.05 3.85
C ASP A 61 -15.85 -14.76 3.03
N GLY A 62 -14.80 -14.61 2.20
CA GLY A 62 -14.62 -13.45 1.33
C GLY A 62 -15.74 -13.27 0.31
N PHE A 63 -16.43 -14.35 -0.09
CA PHE A 63 -17.59 -14.27 -0.98
C PHE A 63 -18.90 -13.90 -0.27
N PHE A 64 -18.92 -13.95 1.07
CA PHE A 64 -20.10 -13.64 1.88
C PHE A 64 -19.85 -12.39 2.74
N PRO A 65 -20.37 -11.21 2.33
CA PRO A 65 -20.04 -9.94 2.99
C PRO A 65 -20.29 -9.91 4.50
N SER A 66 -21.31 -10.60 5.01
CA SER A 66 -21.58 -10.69 6.44
C SER A 66 -20.45 -11.39 7.21
N ALA A 67 -19.88 -12.47 6.67
CA ALA A 67 -18.79 -13.22 7.29
C ALA A 67 -17.49 -12.41 7.29
N ALA A 68 -17.12 -11.81 6.15
CA ALA A 68 -15.96 -10.95 6.05
C ALA A 68 -16.10 -9.69 6.94
N SER A 69 -17.26 -9.05 6.97
CA SER A 69 -17.51 -7.87 7.80
C SER A 69 -17.34 -8.16 9.29
N ALA A 70 -17.81 -9.30 9.78
CA ALA A 70 -17.67 -9.68 11.19
C ALA A 70 -16.19 -9.78 11.60
N LYS A 71 -15.35 -10.38 10.74
CA LYS A 71 -13.90 -10.48 10.96
C LYS A 71 -13.23 -9.11 10.96
N LEU A 72 -13.58 -8.24 10.02
CA LEU A 72 -13.01 -6.89 9.95
C LEU A 72 -13.41 -6.01 11.15
N ILE A 73 -14.64 -6.14 11.65
CA ILE A 73 -15.10 -5.45 12.86
C ILE A 73 -14.26 -5.87 14.07
N ASN A 74 -14.02 -7.16 14.25
CA ASN A 74 -13.18 -7.67 15.34
C ASN A 74 -11.74 -7.13 15.25
N LEU A 75 -11.17 -7.10 14.04
CA LEU A 75 -9.85 -6.48 13.82
C LEU A 75 -9.86 -4.98 14.18
N ASN A 76 -10.88 -4.23 13.76
CA ASN A 76 -10.99 -2.81 14.08
C ASN A 76 -11.08 -2.53 15.58
N GLN A 77 -11.83 -3.36 16.33
CA GLN A 77 -11.91 -3.26 17.79
C GLN A 77 -10.57 -3.56 18.44
N MET A 78 -9.89 -4.62 17.99
CA MET A 78 -8.55 -5.00 18.45
C MET A 78 -7.54 -3.86 18.22
N LEU A 79 -7.51 -3.26 17.03
CA LEU A 79 -6.61 -2.17 16.69
C LEU A 79 -6.85 -0.94 17.56
N GLN A 80 -8.11 -0.52 17.74
CA GLN A 80 -8.45 0.61 18.61
C GLN A 80 -8.04 0.35 20.06
N SER A 81 -8.28 -0.86 20.59
CA SER A 81 -7.85 -1.22 21.95
C SER A 81 -6.32 -1.21 22.10
N THR A 82 -5.59 -1.65 21.08
CA THR A 82 -4.12 -1.68 21.08
C THR A 82 -3.54 -0.27 21.07
N LEU A 83 -4.08 0.61 20.22
CA LEU A 83 -3.70 2.02 20.16
C LEU A 83 -4.02 2.74 21.48
N GLN A 84 -5.19 2.47 22.06
CA GLN A 84 -5.58 3.06 23.34
C GLN A 84 -4.65 2.62 24.48
N GLU A 85 -4.20 1.37 24.49
CA GLU A 85 -3.23 0.88 25.48
C GLU A 85 -1.87 1.56 25.36
N LYS A 86 -1.34 1.70 24.13
CA LYS A 86 -0.04 2.34 23.87
C LYS A 86 -0.05 3.82 24.26
N TYR A 87 -1.08 4.56 23.88
CA TYR A 87 -1.05 6.04 23.93
C TYR A 87 -1.97 6.67 24.97
N GLN A 88 -2.89 5.91 25.57
CA GLN A 88 -3.76 6.35 26.66
C GLN A 88 -4.47 7.69 26.36
N GLN A 89 -4.95 7.86 25.13
CA GLN A 89 -5.56 9.12 24.69
C GLN A 89 -6.91 9.34 25.39
N PRO A 90 -7.15 10.51 26.03
CA PRO A 90 -8.41 10.76 26.75
C PRO A 90 -9.65 10.67 25.88
N THR A 91 -9.55 11.11 24.63
CA THR A 91 -10.64 11.09 23.64
C THR A 91 -10.82 9.75 22.96
N GLY A 92 -9.93 8.79 23.24
CA GLY A 92 -9.89 7.52 22.54
C GLY A 92 -9.42 7.63 21.09
N PHE A 93 -9.46 6.49 20.41
CA PHE A 93 -9.25 6.37 18.98
C PHE A 93 -10.57 6.15 18.27
N SER A 94 -10.76 6.77 17.11
CA SER A 94 -11.97 6.66 16.30
C SER A 94 -11.65 6.14 14.90
N THR A 95 -12.50 5.26 14.38
CA THR A 95 -12.42 4.78 13.00
C THR A 95 -12.95 5.83 12.02
N ILE A 96 -12.11 6.29 11.09
CA ILE A 96 -12.49 7.16 9.98
C ILE A 96 -13.13 6.36 8.85
N SER A 97 -12.57 5.19 8.56
CA SER A 97 -13.05 4.31 7.49
C SER A 97 -12.73 2.86 7.82
N SER A 98 -13.66 1.96 7.53
CA SER A 98 -13.45 0.50 7.52
C SER A 98 -14.15 -0.05 6.28
N THR A 99 -13.38 -0.59 5.34
CA THR A 99 -13.87 -1.02 4.03
C THR A 99 -13.20 -2.31 3.59
N PHE A 100 -13.92 -3.15 2.85
CA PHE A 100 -13.37 -4.41 2.34
C PHE A 100 -14.01 -4.80 1.01
N VAL A 101 -13.31 -5.66 0.26
CA VAL A 101 -13.82 -6.40 -0.89
C VAL A 101 -13.21 -7.79 -0.87
N GLY A 102 -14.03 -8.84 -0.87
CA GLY A 102 -13.50 -10.19 -0.69
C GLY A 102 -12.80 -10.33 0.67
N ALA A 103 -11.58 -10.86 0.62
CA ALA A 103 -10.69 -10.97 1.77
C ALA A 103 -9.62 -9.85 1.81
N ILE A 104 -9.88 -8.71 1.17
CA ILE A 104 -9.00 -7.53 1.16
C ILE A 104 -9.69 -6.42 1.94
N GLY A 105 -9.08 -5.96 3.03
CA GLY A 105 -9.68 -5.00 3.96
C GLY A 105 -8.74 -3.85 4.29
N MET A 106 -9.33 -2.70 4.65
CA MET A 106 -8.59 -1.54 5.13
C MET A 106 -9.34 -0.85 6.26
N ILE A 107 -8.60 -0.48 7.31
CA ILE A 107 -9.09 0.20 8.51
C ILE A 107 -8.23 1.44 8.74
N ILE A 108 -8.87 2.60 8.89
CA ILE A 108 -8.20 3.87 9.17
C ILE A 108 -8.69 4.39 10.51
N VAL A 109 -7.75 4.64 11.43
CA VAL A 109 -8.02 5.06 12.81
C VAL A 109 -7.25 6.35 13.11
N THR A 110 -7.86 7.23 13.91
CA THR A 110 -7.21 8.47 14.36
C THR A 110 -7.55 8.79 15.82
N PRO A 111 -6.64 9.41 16.57
CA PRO A 111 -6.97 10.06 17.85
C PRO A 111 -7.56 11.47 17.65
N TYR A 112 -7.53 12.03 16.43
CA TYR A 112 -7.90 13.42 16.12
C TYR A 112 -9.10 13.51 15.17
N ALA A 113 -10.22 12.87 15.51
CA ALA A 113 -11.40 12.78 14.63
C ALA A 113 -11.88 14.16 14.11
N ALA A 114 -11.78 15.20 14.94
CA ALA A 114 -12.17 16.57 14.57
C ALA A 114 -11.34 17.19 13.43
N LYS A 115 -10.17 16.62 13.08
CA LYS A 115 -9.31 17.07 11.97
C LYS A 115 -9.64 16.42 10.63
N PHE A 116 -10.61 15.51 10.56
CA PHE A 116 -10.93 14.76 9.35
C PHE A 116 -12.41 14.89 8.96
N LYS A 117 -12.67 15.08 7.66
CA LYS A 117 -14.02 15.07 7.06
C LYS A 117 -14.00 14.41 5.68
N ASP A 118 -15.20 14.24 5.13
CA ASP A 118 -15.42 13.77 3.75
C ASP A 118 -14.77 12.41 3.46
N ALA A 119 -14.82 11.50 4.44
CA ALA A 119 -14.34 10.14 4.28
C ALA A 119 -15.18 9.41 3.21
N ARG A 120 -14.53 9.01 2.11
CA ARG A 120 -15.12 8.26 1.00
C ARG A 120 -14.37 6.95 0.84
N THR A 121 -15.09 5.89 0.46
CA THR A 121 -14.49 4.58 0.23
C THR A 121 -14.78 4.10 -1.19
N ALA A 122 -13.88 3.29 -1.72
CA ALA A 122 -14.01 2.67 -3.03
C ALA A 122 -13.53 1.22 -2.97
N THR A 123 -14.08 0.36 -3.84
CA THR A 123 -13.65 -1.03 -3.95
C THR A 123 -13.54 -1.41 -5.42
N THR A 124 -12.58 -2.28 -5.72
CA THR A 124 -12.39 -2.81 -7.07
C THR A 124 -11.92 -4.26 -7.03
N SER A 125 -12.30 -5.02 -8.04
CA SER A 125 -11.87 -6.39 -8.26
C SER A 125 -11.15 -6.56 -9.59
N CYS A 126 -10.15 -7.43 -9.59
CA CYS A 126 -9.42 -7.86 -10.78
C CYS A 126 -9.10 -9.37 -10.76
N GLY A 127 -9.77 -10.14 -9.88
CA GLY A 127 -9.65 -11.59 -9.85
C GLY A 127 -10.23 -12.25 -11.10
N TYR A 128 -10.07 -13.57 -11.21
CA TYR A 128 -10.68 -14.34 -12.29
C TYR A 128 -12.18 -14.02 -12.41
N ALA A 129 -12.65 -13.81 -13.64
CA ALA A 129 -14.01 -13.36 -13.94
C ALA A 129 -14.42 -12.09 -13.16
N TYR A 130 -13.48 -11.17 -12.89
CA TYR A 130 -13.68 -9.96 -12.09
C TYR A 130 -14.18 -10.22 -10.65
N SER A 131 -13.90 -11.41 -10.11
CA SER A 131 -14.23 -11.77 -8.72
C SER A 131 -13.37 -11.02 -7.70
N SER A 132 -13.83 -10.96 -6.45
CA SER A 132 -13.12 -10.30 -5.34
C SER A 132 -11.93 -11.08 -4.76
N LEU A 133 -11.42 -12.10 -5.47
CA LEU A 133 -10.23 -12.86 -5.04
C LEU A 133 -8.95 -12.02 -5.07
N LYS A 134 -8.89 -11.06 -6.00
CA LYS A 134 -7.81 -10.08 -6.20
C LYS A 134 -8.43 -8.73 -6.53
N GLY A 135 -7.75 -7.65 -6.21
CA GLY A 135 -8.27 -6.31 -6.39
C GLY A 135 -7.71 -5.34 -5.36
N GLY A 136 -8.54 -4.40 -4.93
CA GLY A 136 -8.16 -3.45 -3.90
C GLY A 136 -9.33 -2.70 -3.30
N VAL A 137 -9.08 -2.12 -2.15
CA VAL A 137 -9.96 -1.17 -1.49
C VAL A 137 -9.24 0.16 -1.34
N GLY A 138 -10.01 1.24 -1.32
CA GLY A 138 -9.47 2.57 -1.12
C GLY A 138 -10.31 3.42 -0.21
N ALA A 139 -9.68 4.44 0.36
CA ALA A 139 -10.31 5.47 1.16
C ALA A 139 -9.69 6.82 0.81
N ARG A 140 -10.52 7.86 0.79
CA ARG A 140 -10.12 9.25 0.60
C ARG A 140 -10.69 10.06 1.76
N VAL A 141 -9.86 10.92 2.35
CA VAL A 141 -10.27 11.76 3.48
C VAL A 141 -9.61 13.13 3.38
N SER A 142 -10.34 14.17 3.80
CA SER A 142 -9.82 15.53 3.88
C SER A 142 -9.23 15.78 5.28
N TYR A 143 -8.00 16.26 5.34
CA TYR A 143 -7.30 16.63 6.58
C TYR A 143 -7.28 18.15 6.78
N TYR A 144 -7.66 18.59 7.96
CA TYR A 144 -7.76 19.97 8.39
C TYR A 144 -6.88 20.19 9.64
N PRO A 145 -5.75 20.92 9.53
CA PRO A 145 -4.77 20.99 10.61
C PRO A 145 -5.31 21.70 11.85
N ASP A 146 -6.13 22.74 11.64
CA ASP A 146 -6.77 23.55 12.69
C ASP A 146 -8.15 23.00 13.11
N GLY A 147 -8.52 21.84 12.59
CA GLY A 147 -9.83 21.22 12.78
C GLY A 147 -10.79 21.51 11.63
N ALA A 148 -11.71 20.57 11.40
CA ALA A 148 -12.55 20.54 10.21
C ALA A 148 -13.69 21.56 10.23
N PHE A 149 -13.74 22.46 11.21
CA PHE A 149 -14.64 23.62 11.22
C PHE A 149 -14.19 24.69 10.21
N ASP A 150 -12.88 24.80 9.95
CA ASP A 150 -12.37 25.59 8.83
C ASP A 150 -12.56 24.78 7.53
N SER A 151 -13.41 25.24 6.62
CA SER A 151 -13.69 24.53 5.35
C SER A 151 -12.74 24.90 4.22
N THR A 152 -11.82 25.84 4.43
CA THR A 152 -11.05 26.45 3.35
C THR A 152 -9.63 25.91 3.22
N ASN A 153 -9.14 25.25 4.26
CA ASN A 153 -7.70 25.04 4.45
C ASN A 153 -7.35 23.57 4.72
N PHE A 154 -7.57 22.72 3.71
CA PHE A 154 -7.40 21.27 3.81
C PHE A 154 -6.50 20.68 2.72
N VAL A 155 -6.06 19.45 2.95
CA VAL A 155 -5.42 18.60 1.95
C VAL A 155 -6.10 17.23 1.92
N GLU A 156 -6.23 16.63 0.75
CA GLU A 156 -6.79 15.28 0.61
C GLU A 156 -5.70 14.21 0.74
N LEU A 157 -6.06 13.12 1.42
CA LEU A 157 -5.23 11.93 1.57
C LEU A 157 -6.00 10.73 0.99
N SER A 158 -5.41 10.05 0.02
CA SER A 158 -5.97 8.86 -0.62
C SER A 158 -5.11 7.63 -0.37
N PHE A 159 -5.76 6.56 0.03
CA PHE A 159 -5.14 5.30 0.42
C PHE A 159 -5.70 4.16 -0.42
N ALA A 160 -4.85 3.22 -0.80
CA ALA A 160 -5.25 1.97 -1.41
C ALA A 160 -4.57 0.78 -0.73
N THR A 161 -5.34 -0.25 -0.40
CA THR A 161 -4.84 -1.58 -0.03
C THR A 161 -5.11 -2.53 -1.19
N VAL A 162 -4.08 -3.16 -1.75
CA VAL A 162 -4.19 -4.03 -2.92
C VAL A 162 -3.79 -5.47 -2.61
N HIS A 163 -4.31 -6.40 -3.41
CA HIS A 163 -3.86 -7.78 -3.45
C HIS A 163 -3.80 -8.23 -4.91
N LEU A 164 -2.59 -8.31 -5.46
CA LEU A 164 -2.35 -8.56 -6.88
C LEU A 164 -2.16 -10.04 -7.21
N ASN A 165 -2.08 -10.36 -8.50
CA ASN A 165 -1.93 -11.72 -8.98
C ASN A 165 -0.68 -12.41 -8.44
N ALA A 166 -0.90 -13.60 -7.88
CA ALA A 166 0.16 -14.48 -7.40
C ALA A 166 0.89 -15.19 -8.56
N PHE A 167 1.91 -15.97 -8.17
CA PHE A 167 2.81 -16.77 -9.00
C PHE A 167 3.96 -15.99 -9.66
N GLU A 168 5.09 -16.69 -9.81
CA GLU A 168 6.27 -16.30 -10.55
C GLU A 168 6.03 -16.40 -12.07
N GLY A 169 6.81 -15.67 -12.85
CA GLY A 169 6.81 -15.75 -14.32
C GLY A 169 6.37 -14.46 -14.99
N GLU A 170 6.89 -14.22 -16.20
CA GLU A 170 6.68 -13.01 -16.99
C GLU A 170 5.19 -12.69 -17.19
N TYR A 171 4.37 -13.70 -17.47
CA TYR A 171 2.92 -13.53 -17.62
C TYR A 171 2.30 -12.90 -16.36
N TYR A 172 2.60 -13.42 -15.17
CA TYR A 172 2.01 -12.91 -13.93
C TYR A 172 2.58 -11.56 -13.53
N TYR A 173 3.87 -11.32 -13.80
CA TYR A 173 4.52 -10.01 -13.66
C TYR A 173 3.79 -8.93 -14.48
N LEU A 174 3.56 -9.16 -15.78
CA LEU A 174 2.83 -8.22 -16.64
C LEU A 174 1.37 -8.03 -16.18
N GLN A 175 0.73 -9.09 -15.68
CA GLN A 175 -0.63 -8.97 -15.12
C GLN A 175 -0.65 -8.16 -13.83
N ARG A 176 0.36 -8.25 -12.95
CA ARG A 176 0.47 -7.37 -11.78
C ARG A 176 0.55 -5.91 -12.20
N ASN A 177 1.38 -5.58 -13.19
CA ASN A 177 1.51 -4.22 -13.72
C ASN A 177 0.17 -3.68 -14.24
N LYS A 178 -0.51 -4.48 -15.07
CA LYS A 178 -1.83 -4.14 -15.61
C LYS A 178 -2.88 -3.98 -14.51
N ASN A 179 -2.93 -4.91 -13.55
CA ASN A 179 -3.90 -4.88 -12.47
C ASN A 179 -3.71 -3.66 -11.57
N LEU A 180 -2.47 -3.26 -11.29
CA LEU A 180 -2.18 -2.10 -10.46
C LEU A 180 -2.75 -0.81 -11.06
N TYR A 181 -2.51 -0.55 -12.36
CA TYR A 181 -3.14 0.59 -13.04
C TYR A 181 -4.66 0.48 -13.12
N ASN A 182 -5.19 -0.71 -13.40
CA ASN A 182 -6.64 -0.92 -13.42
C ASN A 182 -7.25 -0.57 -12.06
N ILE A 183 -6.64 -1.03 -10.96
CA ILE A 183 -7.09 -0.72 -9.60
C ILE A 183 -7.01 0.77 -9.32
N MET A 184 -5.87 1.42 -9.63
CA MET A 184 -5.71 2.86 -9.43
C MET A 184 -6.74 3.68 -10.22
N ARG A 185 -7.14 3.21 -11.41
CA ARG A 185 -8.18 3.83 -12.24
C ARG A 185 -9.58 3.59 -11.69
N SER A 186 -9.90 2.35 -11.32
CA SER A 186 -11.26 1.90 -11.05
C SER A 186 -11.72 2.12 -9.61
N LEU A 187 -10.82 2.47 -8.68
CA LEU A 187 -11.17 2.95 -7.35
C LEU A 187 -11.93 4.28 -7.45
N ASN A 188 -13.24 4.19 -7.64
CA ASN A 188 -14.13 5.34 -7.84
C ASN A 188 -14.69 5.86 -6.51
N PHE A 189 -14.26 7.06 -6.12
CA PHE A 189 -14.69 7.75 -4.90
C PHE A 189 -15.91 8.68 -5.12
N GLY A 190 -16.52 8.67 -6.31
CA GLY A 190 -17.69 9.49 -6.64
C GLY A 190 -17.38 10.96 -6.92
N ASP A 191 -16.11 11.33 -7.15
CA ASP A 191 -15.68 12.69 -7.55
C ASP A 191 -15.10 12.76 -8.97
N GLY A 192 -15.29 11.71 -9.78
CA GLY A 192 -14.79 11.65 -11.16
C GLY A 192 -13.29 11.34 -11.27
N TYR A 193 -12.62 11.05 -10.16
CA TYR A 193 -11.22 10.62 -10.13
C TYR A 193 -11.10 9.19 -9.58
N GLY A 194 -10.04 8.50 -10.04
CA GLY A 194 -9.63 7.22 -9.48
C GLY A 194 -8.92 7.45 -8.15
N LEU A 195 -7.91 6.63 -7.87
CA LEU A 195 -7.03 6.83 -6.72
C LEU A 195 -6.24 8.16 -6.80
N ILE A 196 -5.74 8.50 -7.99
CA ILE A 196 -4.96 9.71 -8.23
C ILE A 196 -5.87 10.87 -8.64
N LYS A 197 -5.62 12.03 -8.03
CA LYS A 197 -6.36 13.29 -8.21
C LYS A 197 -5.40 14.47 -8.02
N PRO A 198 -5.64 15.65 -8.60
CA PRO A 198 -4.93 16.88 -8.24
C PRO A 198 -5.05 17.22 -6.75
N LYS A 199 -4.01 17.85 -6.16
CA LYS A 199 -3.98 18.32 -4.76
C LYS A 199 -4.23 17.24 -3.69
N ASN A 200 -3.68 16.05 -3.91
CA ASN A 200 -3.97 14.88 -3.08
C ASN A 200 -2.69 14.06 -2.84
N HIS A 201 -2.43 13.67 -1.60
CA HIS A 201 -1.42 12.66 -1.30
C HIS A 201 -1.97 11.29 -1.61
N VAL A 202 -1.16 10.42 -2.21
CA VAL A 202 -1.59 9.09 -2.62
C VAL A 202 -0.64 8.05 -2.06
N PHE A 203 -1.21 7.03 -1.41
CA PHE A 203 -0.48 5.91 -0.83
C PHE A 203 -1.08 4.62 -1.34
N VAL A 204 -0.23 3.68 -1.73
CA VAL A 204 -0.62 2.32 -2.12
C VAL A 204 0.15 1.35 -1.26
N MET A 205 -0.55 0.43 -0.62
CA MET A 205 0.05 -0.64 0.15
C MET A 205 -0.63 -1.97 -0.12
N GLY A 206 -0.03 -3.06 0.32
CA GLY A 206 -0.65 -4.38 0.24
C GLY A 206 0.31 -5.48 -0.16
N ASP A 207 -0.26 -6.67 -0.35
CA ASP A 207 0.41 -7.77 -1.03
C ASP A 207 0.39 -7.53 -2.54
N MET A 208 1.41 -6.84 -3.03
CA MET A 208 1.60 -6.58 -4.45
C MET A 208 2.13 -7.80 -5.21
N ASN A 209 2.52 -8.87 -4.51
CA ASN A 209 2.92 -10.16 -5.09
C ASN A 209 4.07 -10.11 -6.12
N TYR A 210 4.82 -9.01 -6.22
CA TYR A 210 6.04 -8.95 -7.02
C TYR A 210 7.11 -9.87 -6.42
N ARG A 211 7.88 -10.50 -7.31
CA ARG A 211 8.83 -11.55 -6.95
C ARG A 211 10.27 -11.07 -7.13
N THR A 212 11.20 -11.85 -6.60
CA THR A 212 12.65 -11.66 -6.82
C THR A 212 13.15 -12.37 -8.07
N THR A 213 12.38 -13.29 -8.63
CA THR A 213 12.73 -13.96 -9.88
C THR A 213 11.48 -14.52 -10.54
N GLN A 214 11.49 -14.50 -11.86
CA GLN A 214 10.42 -15.09 -12.68
C GLN A 214 10.56 -16.61 -12.82
N ASN A 215 11.78 -17.16 -12.66
CA ASN A 215 12.09 -18.57 -12.85
C ASN A 215 12.89 -19.11 -11.67
N TYR A 216 12.22 -19.29 -10.53
CA TYR A 216 12.90 -19.72 -9.31
C TYR A 216 13.39 -21.17 -9.38
N SER A 217 14.66 -21.36 -9.03
CA SER A 217 15.20 -22.66 -8.65
C SER A 217 16.19 -22.48 -7.50
N ALA A 218 16.03 -23.25 -6.42
CA ALA A 218 16.89 -23.18 -5.25
C ALA A 218 18.36 -23.55 -5.55
N THR A 219 18.64 -24.22 -6.67
CA THR A 219 20.00 -24.60 -7.07
C THR A 219 20.70 -23.56 -7.95
N THR A 220 19.98 -22.52 -8.39
CA THR A 220 20.57 -21.43 -9.19
C THR A 220 21.38 -20.51 -8.31
N ALA A 221 22.31 -19.75 -8.90
CA ALA A 221 23.15 -18.80 -8.17
C ALA A 221 22.28 -17.74 -7.47
N GLU A 222 21.25 -17.26 -8.16
CA GLU A 222 20.26 -16.31 -7.65
C GLU A 222 19.49 -16.90 -6.45
N GLY A 223 19.05 -18.15 -6.57
CA GLY A 223 18.38 -18.87 -5.50
C GLY A 223 19.26 -19.04 -4.26
N GLN A 224 20.54 -19.38 -4.45
CA GLN A 224 21.51 -19.50 -3.35
C GLN A 224 21.82 -18.14 -2.71
N GLU A 225 21.93 -17.07 -3.50
CA GLU A 225 22.15 -15.71 -3.01
C GLU A 225 20.98 -15.25 -2.13
N LEU A 226 19.74 -15.49 -2.56
CA LEU A 226 18.53 -15.19 -1.79
C LEU A 226 18.42 -16.04 -0.52
N LEU A 227 18.72 -17.34 -0.60
CA LEU A 227 18.69 -18.23 0.56
C LEU A 227 19.83 -17.94 1.55
N SER A 228 20.92 -17.29 1.11
CA SER A 228 22.00 -16.85 2.00
C SER A 228 21.59 -15.71 2.94
N LEU A 229 20.38 -15.13 2.79
CA LEU A 229 19.79 -14.20 3.76
C LEU A 229 19.30 -14.89 5.04
N ILE A 230 19.20 -16.23 5.03
CA ILE A 230 18.74 -17.04 6.16
C ILE A 230 19.83 -17.17 7.24
N ASP A 231 21.10 -17.00 6.86
CA ASP A 231 22.24 -17.11 7.77
C ASP A 231 22.52 -15.73 8.39
N VAL A 232 22.02 -15.52 9.60
CA VAL A 232 22.04 -14.24 10.34
C VAL A 232 23.38 -14.01 11.08
N SER A 233 24.48 -14.57 10.57
CA SER A 233 25.80 -14.44 11.20
C SER A 233 26.51 -13.10 10.89
N ALA A 234 25.91 -12.24 10.06
CA ALA A 234 26.45 -10.94 9.68
C ALA A 234 26.06 -9.80 10.65
N THR A 235 26.87 -8.76 10.72
CA THR A 235 26.53 -7.52 11.45
C THR A 235 25.33 -6.81 10.81
N ASP A 236 24.51 -6.11 11.60
CA ASP A 236 23.27 -5.46 11.14
C ASP A 236 23.47 -4.54 9.91
N VAL A 237 24.61 -3.85 9.83
CA VAL A 237 24.93 -2.92 8.73
C VAL A 237 25.28 -3.67 7.44
N GLU A 238 26.13 -4.70 7.53
CA GLU A 238 26.49 -5.52 6.37
C GLU A 238 25.29 -6.28 5.82
N TYR A 239 24.45 -6.80 6.74
CA TYR A 239 23.21 -7.48 6.41
C TYR A 239 22.23 -6.56 5.68
N SER A 240 22.03 -5.34 6.19
CA SER A 240 21.17 -4.33 5.54
C SER A 240 21.66 -3.99 4.13
N LYS A 241 22.97 -3.75 3.95
CA LYS A 241 23.55 -3.44 2.64
C LYS A 241 23.43 -4.60 1.65
N LYS A 242 23.57 -5.84 2.14
CA LYS A 242 23.36 -7.04 1.32
C LYS A 242 21.91 -7.13 0.85
N ILE A 243 20.94 -6.88 1.73
CA ILE A 243 19.52 -6.83 1.38
C ILE A 243 19.26 -5.78 0.30
N GLU A 244 19.76 -4.57 0.47
CA GLU A 244 19.60 -3.48 -0.50
C GLU A 244 20.09 -3.88 -1.90
N ASN A 245 21.29 -4.46 -1.97
CA ASN A 245 21.87 -4.92 -3.23
C ASN A 245 21.00 -5.99 -3.90
N LEU A 246 20.42 -6.91 -3.12
CA LEU A 246 19.52 -7.95 -3.64
C LEU A 246 18.21 -7.37 -4.14
N VAL A 247 17.62 -6.42 -3.41
CA VAL A 247 16.42 -5.69 -3.85
C VAL A 247 16.71 -4.99 -5.18
N ASP A 248 17.81 -4.24 -5.28
CA ASP A 248 18.14 -3.49 -6.50
C ASP A 248 18.41 -4.36 -7.72
N LYS A 249 18.94 -5.57 -7.49
CA LYS A 249 19.31 -6.56 -8.52
C LYS A 249 18.13 -7.42 -8.98
N TYR A 250 17.25 -7.81 -8.06
CA TYR A 250 16.29 -8.89 -8.29
C TYR A 250 14.81 -8.50 -8.12
N ASP A 251 14.49 -7.44 -7.37
CA ASP A 251 13.09 -7.10 -7.09
C ASP A 251 12.35 -6.61 -8.35
N GLU A 252 11.29 -7.34 -8.73
CA GLU A 252 10.48 -7.02 -9.90
C GLU A 252 9.77 -5.65 -9.77
N LEU A 253 9.30 -5.28 -8.57
CA LEU A 253 8.60 -4.01 -8.38
C LEU A 253 9.57 -2.83 -8.54
N LYS A 254 10.73 -2.88 -7.88
CA LYS A 254 11.78 -1.86 -7.99
C LYS A 254 12.22 -1.71 -9.45
N THR A 255 12.39 -2.82 -10.16
CA THR A 255 12.71 -2.82 -11.60
C THR A 255 11.59 -2.17 -12.42
N SER A 256 10.33 -2.55 -12.19
CA SER A 256 9.17 -1.96 -12.89
C SER A 256 9.06 -0.45 -12.66
N MET A 257 9.26 0.02 -11.43
CA MET A 257 9.23 1.44 -11.07
C MET A 257 10.41 2.20 -11.69
N ARG A 258 11.60 1.58 -11.73
CA ARG A 258 12.80 2.15 -12.35
C ARG A 258 12.61 2.32 -13.86
N ASN A 259 12.01 1.33 -14.52
CA ASN A 259 11.71 1.34 -15.96
C ASN A 259 10.52 2.25 -16.32
N GLY A 260 9.73 2.69 -15.33
CA GLY A 260 8.52 3.47 -15.56
C GLY A 260 7.33 2.62 -16.01
N ASP A 261 7.39 1.30 -15.85
CA ASP A 261 6.31 0.38 -16.22
C ASP A 261 5.09 0.55 -15.30
N VAL A 262 5.30 0.85 -14.03
CA VAL A 262 4.25 1.04 -13.00
C VAL A 262 4.62 2.16 -12.05
N LEU A 263 3.60 2.70 -11.35
CA LEU A 263 3.78 3.63 -10.23
C LEU A 263 4.74 4.79 -10.56
N GLN A 264 4.60 5.36 -11.76
CA GLN A 264 5.40 6.50 -12.18
C GLN A 264 5.23 7.65 -11.17
N ASN A 265 6.35 8.28 -10.80
CA ASN A 265 6.45 9.32 -9.76
C ASN A 265 6.08 8.87 -8.34
N PHE A 266 5.95 7.58 -8.06
CA PHE A 266 5.91 7.08 -6.69
C PHE A 266 7.32 6.80 -6.18
N SER A 267 7.50 6.93 -4.87
CA SER A 267 8.69 6.51 -4.14
C SER A 267 8.32 5.43 -3.14
N GLU A 268 9.33 4.68 -2.72
CA GLU A 268 9.27 3.68 -1.68
C GLU A 268 10.38 3.95 -0.67
N GLY A 269 10.13 3.63 0.60
CA GLY A 269 11.18 3.62 1.62
C GLY A 269 12.30 2.65 1.24
N LYS A 270 13.49 2.89 1.81
CA LYS A 270 14.63 1.99 1.61
C LYS A 270 14.34 0.65 2.29
N ILE A 271 14.42 -0.45 1.53
CA ILE A 271 14.18 -1.81 2.06
C ILE A 271 15.49 -2.33 2.65
N THR A 272 15.55 -2.43 3.98
CA THR A 272 16.68 -3.01 4.73
C THR A 272 16.28 -4.26 5.50
N PHE A 273 15.06 -4.76 5.27
CA PHE A 273 14.48 -5.92 5.93
C PHE A 273 14.42 -7.13 4.99
N PRO A 274 14.48 -8.36 5.51
CA PRO A 274 14.52 -9.56 4.69
C PRO A 274 13.19 -9.79 3.94
N PRO A 275 13.16 -10.67 2.92
CA PRO A 275 11.95 -10.99 2.19
C PRO A 275 10.77 -11.38 3.10
N THR A 276 9.59 -10.86 2.82
CA THR A 276 8.42 -11.06 3.71
C THR A 276 7.65 -12.33 3.40
N TYR A 277 7.99 -13.03 2.33
CA TYR A 277 7.31 -14.23 1.82
C TYR A 277 8.34 -15.20 1.21
N LYS A 278 8.18 -16.52 1.23
CA LYS A 278 7.14 -17.34 1.88
C LYS A 278 7.74 -18.14 3.03
N PHE A 279 7.15 -18.07 4.21
CA PHE A 279 7.58 -18.83 5.37
C PHE A 279 6.78 -20.13 5.55
N HIS A 280 7.34 -21.08 6.29
CA HIS A 280 6.55 -22.12 6.92
C HIS A 280 5.78 -21.51 8.10
N LEU A 281 4.48 -21.81 8.20
CA LEU A 281 3.62 -21.28 9.27
C LEU A 281 4.22 -21.54 10.66
N ASN A 282 4.14 -20.53 11.53
CA ASN A 282 4.65 -20.56 12.90
C ASN A 282 6.18 -20.75 13.01
N THR A 283 6.94 -20.47 11.95
CA THR A 283 8.40 -20.55 11.96
C THR A 283 9.04 -19.34 11.27
N ALA A 284 10.31 -19.06 11.56
CA ALA A 284 11.14 -18.10 10.84
C ALA A 284 11.86 -18.70 9.61
N ILE A 285 11.44 -19.89 9.16
CA ILE A 285 12.12 -20.63 8.09
C ILE A 285 11.38 -20.44 6.76
N TYR A 286 12.10 -20.02 5.72
CA TYR A 286 11.54 -19.91 4.38
C TYR A 286 11.20 -21.28 3.78
N ASN A 287 10.10 -21.32 3.04
CA ASN A 287 9.75 -22.45 2.22
C ASN A 287 10.52 -22.41 0.90
N THR A 288 11.56 -23.24 0.80
CA THR A 288 12.47 -23.33 -0.36
C THR A 288 11.83 -23.85 -1.65
N LYS A 289 10.52 -24.17 -1.66
CA LYS A 289 9.76 -24.45 -2.90
C LYS A 289 9.29 -23.18 -3.61
N ARG A 290 9.51 -22.01 -3.01
CA ARG A 290 9.18 -20.68 -3.53
C ARG A 290 10.38 -19.76 -3.33
N SER A 291 10.53 -18.76 -4.20
CA SER A 291 11.57 -17.76 -4.03
C SER A 291 11.22 -16.87 -2.83
N PRO A 292 12.13 -16.62 -1.89
CA PRO A 292 11.99 -15.52 -0.94
C PRO A 292 11.74 -14.21 -1.71
N SER A 293 10.67 -13.48 -1.39
CA SER A 293 10.26 -12.25 -2.10
C SER A 293 9.68 -11.18 -1.17
N TRP A 294 9.88 -9.92 -1.52
CA TRP A 294 9.26 -8.74 -0.89
C TRP A 294 7.89 -8.47 -1.52
N CYS A 295 6.92 -9.32 -1.20
CA CYS A 295 5.56 -9.23 -1.73
C CYS A 295 4.76 -8.05 -1.13
N ASP A 296 5.01 -7.75 0.13
CA ASP A 296 4.26 -6.79 0.94
C ASP A 296 4.95 -5.42 0.90
N ARG A 297 4.28 -4.39 0.38
CA ARG A 297 4.91 -3.12 0.00
C ARG A 297 4.07 -1.92 0.38
N ILE A 298 4.72 -0.78 0.62
CA ILE A 298 4.09 0.51 0.91
C ILE A 298 4.80 1.61 0.10
N VAL A 299 4.08 2.21 -0.86
CA VAL A 299 4.59 3.25 -1.75
C VAL A 299 3.74 4.51 -1.66
N TYR A 300 4.33 5.65 -1.98
CA TYR A 300 3.66 6.96 -1.92
C TYR A 300 4.00 7.81 -3.14
N LEU A 301 3.05 8.65 -3.57
CA LEU A 301 3.28 9.60 -4.66
C LEU A 301 4.27 10.68 -4.21
N SER A 302 5.34 10.86 -4.98
CA SER A 302 6.52 11.67 -4.64
C SER A 302 6.82 12.75 -5.67
N SER A 303 5.82 13.19 -6.44
CA SER A 303 5.95 14.28 -7.42
C SER A 303 5.96 15.68 -6.77
N TYR A 304 6.71 15.90 -5.69
CA TYR A 304 6.76 17.21 -5.03
C TYR A 304 7.59 18.23 -5.83
N GLU A 305 7.28 19.51 -5.66
CA GLU A 305 8.20 20.57 -6.07
C GLU A 305 9.45 20.47 -5.20
N GLU A 306 10.61 20.26 -5.82
CA GLU A 306 11.83 20.65 -5.16
C GLU A 306 11.77 22.15 -4.88
N VAL A 307 12.28 22.54 -3.72
CA VAL A 307 12.50 23.95 -3.37
C VAL A 307 13.47 24.54 -4.40
N GLY A 308 12.97 25.06 -5.53
CA GLY A 308 13.79 25.71 -6.55
C GLY A 308 13.32 25.59 -8.00
N GLU A 309 12.09 25.99 -8.35
CA GLU A 309 11.89 26.68 -9.65
C GLU A 309 12.36 28.15 -9.58
N ASP A 310 12.58 28.64 -8.36
CA ASP A 310 13.01 29.98 -8.00
C ASP A 310 14.42 29.99 -7.39
N ASN A 311 15.35 29.13 -7.83
CA ASN A 311 16.74 29.11 -7.32
C ASN A 311 16.87 29.06 -5.79
N LEU A 312 15.80 28.80 -5.02
CA LEU A 312 15.78 29.00 -3.57
C LEU A 312 16.56 27.89 -2.86
N GLY A 313 16.44 26.64 -3.30
CA GLY A 313 17.30 25.54 -2.83
C GLY A 313 18.78 25.79 -3.11
N GLN A 314 19.11 26.37 -4.27
CA GLN A 314 20.48 26.80 -4.60
C GLN A 314 20.94 28.02 -3.81
N GLN A 315 20.05 28.96 -3.47
CA GLN A 315 20.35 30.11 -2.61
C GLN A 315 20.53 29.69 -1.15
N LEU A 316 19.73 28.72 -0.66
CA LEU A 316 19.85 28.15 0.68
C LEU A 316 21.18 27.39 0.85
N LEU A 317 21.65 26.69 -0.20
CA LEU A 317 22.99 26.10 -0.26
C LEU A 317 24.13 27.13 -0.28
N LYS A 318 23.85 28.38 -0.69
CA LYS A 318 24.83 29.47 -0.81
C LYS A 318 24.84 30.43 0.39
N LEU A 319 23.98 30.24 1.40
CA LEU A 319 23.99 31.08 2.60
C LEU A 319 25.20 30.75 3.49
N PRO A 320 26.11 31.72 3.77
CA PRO A 320 27.21 31.50 4.69
C PRO A 320 26.65 31.25 6.10
N GLY A 321 26.97 30.10 6.70
CA GLY A 321 26.52 29.72 8.06
C GLY A 321 25.37 28.71 8.13
N SER A 322 24.92 28.15 7.01
CA SER A 322 23.94 27.06 6.98
C SER A 322 24.56 25.74 7.47
N SER A 323 24.37 25.36 8.74
CA SER A 323 24.65 24.00 9.20
C SER A 323 23.71 23.00 8.52
N LYS A 324 24.18 21.76 8.27
CA LYS A 324 23.40 20.65 7.69
C LYS A 324 22.05 20.46 8.39
N SER A 325 22.00 20.66 9.72
CA SER A 325 20.79 20.59 10.54
C SER A 325 19.70 21.61 10.18
N ASN A 326 20.05 22.83 9.79
CA ASN A 326 19.10 23.88 9.45
C ASN A 326 18.48 23.71 8.04
N TYR A 327 19.13 22.90 7.19
CA TYR A 327 18.61 22.50 5.89
C TYR A 327 17.61 21.35 6.06
N ASP A 328 18.01 20.28 6.76
CA ASP A 328 17.16 19.11 7.03
C ASP A 328 15.84 19.52 7.72
N GLN A 329 15.90 20.46 8.66
CA GLN A 329 14.72 20.96 9.37
C GLN A 329 13.74 21.77 8.48
N ARG A 330 14.20 22.31 7.35
CA ARG A 330 13.36 23.05 6.40
C ARG A 330 12.80 22.16 5.30
N VAL A 331 13.54 21.15 4.87
CA VAL A 331 13.12 20.18 3.83
C VAL A 331 11.88 19.39 4.26
N ARG A 332 11.75 19.05 5.55
CA ARG A 332 10.59 18.30 6.10
C ARG A 332 9.21 18.93 5.84
N TYR A 333 9.17 20.23 5.54
CA TYR A 333 7.92 20.95 5.24
C TYR A 333 7.53 20.90 3.76
N TYR A 334 8.41 20.40 2.89
CA TYR A 334 8.23 20.36 1.45
C TYR A 334 8.32 18.95 0.86
N LEU A 335 9.03 18.04 1.52
CA LEU A 335 9.19 16.65 1.07
C LEU A 335 8.73 15.66 2.15
N PRO A 336 8.24 14.47 1.75
CA PRO A 336 8.01 13.37 2.67
C PRO A 336 9.28 12.91 3.36
N GLU A 337 9.17 12.54 4.62
CA GLU A 337 10.25 11.97 5.41
C GLU A 337 9.86 10.57 5.87
N VAL A 338 10.58 9.54 5.43
CA VAL A 338 10.45 8.17 5.91
C VAL A 338 11.28 8.03 7.17
N LYS A 339 10.61 7.80 8.31
CA LYS A 339 11.28 7.61 9.60
C LYS A 339 11.66 6.15 9.84
N ASN A 340 10.74 5.25 9.53
CA ASN A 340 10.96 3.82 9.67
C ASN A 340 10.19 3.06 8.59
N TYR A 341 10.84 2.10 7.92
CA TYR A 341 10.21 1.21 6.94
C TYR A 341 10.79 -0.19 7.09
N ASP A 342 10.01 -1.09 7.68
CA ASP A 342 10.52 -2.37 8.14
C ASP A 342 9.40 -3.43 8.17
N SER A 343 9.80 -4.68 8.41
CA SER A 343 8.91 -5.83 8.59
C SER A 343 8.85 -6.28 10.05
N LEU A 344 7.68 -6.75 10.49
CA LEU A 344 7.50 -7.33 11.81
C LEU A 344 7.83 -8.83 11.78
N ASP A 345 9.11 -9.18 11.75
CA ASP A 345 9.55 -10.58 11.60
C ASP A 345 9.13 -11.47 12.78
N SER A 346 8.92 -10.87 13.96
CA SER A 346 8.51 -11.64 15.15
C SER A 346 7.05 -12.13 15.13
N LEU A 347 6.23 -11.73 14.16
CA LEU A 347 4.85 -12.22 13.99
C LEU A 347 4.80 -13.40 13.01
N LEU A 348 4.81 -14.61 13.56
CA LEU A 348 4.94 -15.86 12.78
C LEU A 348 3.61 -16.52 12.39
N LEU A 349 2.47 -15.84 12.60
CA LEU A 349 1.13 -16.43 12.42
C LEU A 349 0.76 -16.71 10.96
N SER A 350 1.44 -16.08 10.02
CA SER A 350 1.22 -16.23 8.57
C SER A 350 2.52 -16.70 7.89
N ASP A 351 2.40 -17.15 6.64
CA ASP A 351 3.54 -17.36 5.76
C ASP A 351 4.07 -16.03 5.17
N HIS A 352 3.42 -14.91 5.51
CA HIS A 352 3.92 -13.56 5.31
C HIS A 352 4.36 -12.90 6.63
N ARG A 353 5.25 -11.92 6.53
CA ARG A 353 5.55 -10.95 7.61
C ARG A 353 4.86 -9.62 7.33
N PRO A 354 4.21 -8.99 8.34
CA PRO A 354 3.67 -7.66 8.15
C PRO A 354 4.76 -6.66 7.81
N VAL A 355 4.42 -5.65 7.01
CA VAL A 355 5.29 -4.51 6.70
C VAL A 355 4.64 -3.25 7.23
N TYR A 356 5.44 -2.35 7.78
CA TYR A 356 4.98 -1.09 8.34
C TYR A 356 5.85 0.08 7.91
N LEU A 357 5.24 1.26 7.83
CA LEU A 357 5.90 2.51 7.45
C LEU A 357 5.47 3.62 8.42
N GLU A 358 6.44 4.21 9.10
CA GLU A 358 6.29 5.49 9.80
C GLU A 358 6.87 6.59 8.90
N MET A 359 6.04 7.57 8.56
CA MET A 359 6.48 8.71 7.76
C MET A 359 5.78 10.00 8.15
N THR A 360 6.35 11.12 7.70
CA THR A 360 5.64 12.40 7.67
C THR A 360 5.51 12.88 6.24
N VAL A 361 4.39 13.53 5.92
CA VAL A 361 4.18 14.20 4.63
C VAL A 361 3.94 15.69 4.84
N PRO A 362 4.41 16.55 3.93
CA PRO A 362 4.13 17.98 4.01
C PRO A 362 2.63 18.23 3.88
N PHE A 363 2.15 19.36 4.43
CA PHE A 363 0.75 19.76 4.21
C PHE A 363 0.47 20.10 2.73
N VAL A 364 1.51 20.52 1.99
CA VAL A 364 1.41 20.81 0.56
C VAL A 364 1.42 19.49 -0.21
N PRO A 365 0.38 19.19 -1.01
CA PRO A 365 0.31 17.95 -1.78
C PRO A 365 1.32 17.93 -2.94
N PRO A 366 1.70 16.74 -3.42
CA PRO A 366 2.59 16.61 -4.58
C PRO A 366 1.92 17.17 -5.87
N LYS A 367 2.75 17.52 -6.87
CA LYS A 367 2.28 17.90 -8.21
C LYS A 367 1.38 16.81 -8.76
N SER A 368 0.30 17.23 -9.41
CA SER A 368 -0.60 16.30 -10.04
C SER A 368 0.09 15.58 -11.20
N VAL A 369 0.03 14.25 -11.20
CA VAL A 369 0.49 13.40 -12.31
C VAL A 369 -0.65 13.01 -13.24
N ILE A 370 -1.83 13.61 -13.09
CA ILE A 370 -2.97 13.36 -13.98
C ILE A 370 -3.35 14.64 -14.70
N SER A 371 -3.42 14.58 -16.04
CA SER A 371 -3.87 15.70 -16.84
C SER A 371 -5.35 15.99 -16.54
N PRO A 372 -5.72 17.22 -16.13
CA PRO A 372 -7.11 17.56 -15.87
C PRO A 372 -7.96 17.44 -17.15
N LEU A 373 -7.37 17.73 -18.32
CA LEU A 373 -8.02 17.71 -19.63
C LEU A 373 -8.24 16.29 -20.15
N SER A 374 -7.18 15.46 -20.20
CA SER A 374 -7.28 14.12 -20.80
C SER A 374 -7.62 13.02 -19.80
N GLY A 375 -7.38 13.22 -18.50
CA GLY A 375 -7.47 12.15 -17.49
C GLY A 375 -6.37 11.09 -17.59
N CYS A 376 -5.37 11.31 -18.44
CA CYS A 376 -4.21 10.43 -18.57
C CYS A 376 -3.11 10.81 -17.60
N LEU A 377 -2.29 9.83 -17.25
CA LEU A 377 -1.05 9.99 -16.51
C LEU A 377 -0.08 10.88 -17.32
N GLN A 378 0.53 11.85 -16.64
CA GLN A 378 1.49 12.78 -17.20
C GLN A 378 2.86 12.53 -16.56
N ILE A 379 3.86 12.28 -17.39
CA ILE A 379 5.24 12.14 -16.92
C ILE A 379 5.77 13.55 -16.63
N LEU A 380 6.02 13.80 -15.35
CA LEU A 380 6.69 15.02 -14.92
C LEU A 380 8.21 14.87 -15.11
N PRO A 381 8.93 15.97 -15.43
CA PRO A 381 10.39 15.95 -15.42
C PRO A 381 10.86 15.44 -14.06
N ALA A 382 11.78 14.48 -14.05
CA ALA A 382 12.33 13.97 -12.81
C ALA A 382 13.16 15.08 -12.13
N GLY A 383 12.59 15.76 -11.13
CA GLY A 383 13.39 16.28 -10.03
C GLY A 383 14.14 15.11 -9.38
N LEU A 384 15.32 15.37 -8.82
CA LEU A 384 16.12 14.39 -8.10
C LEU A 384 15.22 13.54 -7.19
N ARG A 385 15.15 12.26 -7.56
CA ARG A 385 14.57 11.18 -6.78
C ARG A 385 15.16 11.19 -5.36
N SER A 386 14.31 11.26 -4.33
CA SER A 386 14.74 11.28 -2.91
C SER A 386 15.47 10.01 -2.48
N ASP A 387 15.39 8.94 -3.26
CA ASP A 387 16.09 7.67 -3.10
C ASP A 387 17.56 7.69 -3.59
N VAL A 388 18.04 8.81 -4.17
CA VAL A 388 19.47 9.03 -4.35
C VAL A 388 20.03 9.54 -3.02
N ALA A 389 20.36 8.60 -2.12
CA ALA A 389 21.35 8.88 -1.10
C ALA A 389 22.58 9.47 -1.81
N LEU A 390 23.01 10.66 -1.38
CA LEU A 390 24.21 11.36 -1.84
C LEU A 390 25.49 10.63 -1.41
N ASP A 391 25.59 9.33 -1.73
CA ASP A 391 26.81 8.55 -1.55
C ASP A 391 27.54 8.50 -2.90
N GLY A 392 28.36 9.54 -3.13
CA GLY A 392 29.54 9.43 -4.01
C GLY A 392 29.42 9.94 -5.45
N PHE A 393 28.29 10.46 -5.93
CA PHE A 393 28.17 11.04 -7.28
C PHE A 393 27.98 12.56 -7.26
N SER A 394 28.59 13.26 -8.22
CA SER A 394 28.44 14.72 -8.32
C SER A 394 26.99 15.08 -8.71
N PRO A 395 26.37 16.08 -8.06
CA PRO A 395 25.02 16.53 -8.40
C PRO A 395 24.84 16.96 -9.86
N LEU A 396 25.92 17.33 -10.57
CA LEU A 396 25.89 17.73 -11.98
C LEU A 396 25.61 16.55 -12.93
N GLU A 397 26.19 15.37 -12.68
CA GLU A 397 26.03 14.20 -13.57
C GLU A 397 24.62 13.59 -13.47
N ALA A 398 23.99 13.65 -12.29
CA ALA A 398 22.60 13.27 -12.10
C ALA A 398 21.64 14.21 -12.85
N LEU A 399 21.97 15.51 -12.90
CA LEU A 399 21.22 16.53 -13.64
C LEU A 399 21.36 16.38 -15.16
N GLU A 400 22.55 16.02 -15.66
CA GLU A 400 22.75 15.77 -17.09
C GLU A 400 21.93 14.57 -17.58
N ARG A 401 21.75 13.53 -16.76
CA ARG A 401 20.85 12.40 -17.09
C ARG A 401 19.36 12.76 -17.02
N SER A 402 18.93 13.66 -16.14
CA SER A 402 17.52 14.07 -16.03
C SER A 402 17.06 14.97 -17.18
N SER A 403 17.99 15.65 -17.85
CA SER A 403 17.72 16.54 -18.99
C SER A 403 17.15 15.83 -20.24
N ASN A 404 17.24 14.49 -20.32
CA ASN A 404 16.73 13.68 -21.43
C ASN A 404 15.33 13.06 -21.18
N VAL A 405 14.67 13.38 -20.06
CA VAL A 405 13.34 12.83 -19.77
C VAL A 405 12.26 13.57 -20.56
N VAL A 406 11.68 12.89 -21.55
CA VAL A 406 10.52 13.38 -22.32
C VAL A 406 9.33 13.56 -21.36
N SER A 407 9.03 14.81 -20.99
CA SER A 407 7.81 15.14 -20.26
C SER A 407 6.62 15.19 -21.22
N GLY A 408 5.50 14.57 -20.84
CA GLY A 408 4.32 14.54 -21.70
C GLY A 408 3.18 13.66 -21.19
N PRO A 409 1.99 13.78 -21.79
CA PRO A 409 0.86 12.90 -21.51
C PRO A 409 1.15 11.49 -22.04
N THR A 410 0.85 10.49 -21.23
CA THR A 410 0.90 9.07 -21.64
C THR A 410 -0.47 8.62 -22.17
N THR A 411 -0.54 7.39 -22.68
CA THR A 411 -1.79 6.71 -23.04
C THR A 411 -2.50 6.05 -21.85
N ILE A 412 -1.92 6.11 -20.65
CA ILE A 412 -2.45 5.46 -19.45
C ILE A 412 -3.56 6.35 -18.85
N TYR A 413 -4.81 5.95 -19.05
CA TYR A 413 -5.98 6.65 -18.52
C TYR A 413 -6.29 6.23 -17.08
N LEU A 414 -6.43 7.20 -16.16
CA LEU A 414 -6.54 6.94 -14.71
C LEU A 414 -7.83 7.45 -14.06
N LYS A 415 -8.78 7.99 -14.83
CA LYS A 415 -10.13 8.28 -14.31
C LYS A 415 -11.04 7.05 -14.42
N PRO A 416 -12.04 6.88 -13.53
CA PRO A 416 -12.95 5.74 -13.58
C PRO A 416 -13.75 5.77 -14.88
N THR A 417 -13.88 4.61 -15.54
CA THR A 417 -14.66 4.46 -16.77
C THR A 417 -16.06 3.92 -16.48
N THR A 418 -16.97 4.02 -17.46
CA THR A 418 -18.29 3.38 -17.40
C THR A 418 -18.17 1.86 -17.29
N PHE A 419 -17.19 1.27 -17.97
CA PHE A 419 -16.91 -0.17 -17.88
C PHE A 419 -16.47 -0.59 -16.47
N ASP A 420 -15.66 0.23 -15.79
CA ASP A 420 -15.33 -0.01 -14.38
C ASP A 420 -16.60 -0.01 -13.52
N GLY A 421 -17.49 0.96 -13.75
CA GLY A 421 -18.80 1.02 -13.09
C GLY A 421 -19.64 -0.24 -13.28
N ILE A 422 -19.80 -0.72 -14.52
CA ILE A 422 -20.52 -1.96 -14.84
C ILE A 422 -19.86 -3.17 -14.17
N THR A 423 -18.52 -3.22 -14.19
CA THR A 423 -17.76 -4.32 -13.59
C THR A 423 -18.04 -4.42 -12.10
N GLN A 424 -17.98 -3.30 -11.38
CA GLN A 424 -18.15 -3.31 -9.91
C GLN A 424 -19.60 -3.47 -9.45
N THR A 425 -20.58 -3.01 -10.25
CA THR A 425 -22.01 -3.02 -9.90
C THR A 425 -22.76 -4.27 -10.38
N LEU A 426 -22.33 -4.89 -11.47
CA LEU A 426 -23.03 -6.02 -12.09
C LEU A 426 -22.15 -7.27 -12.19
N ILE A 427 -21.00 -7.17 -12.85
CA ILE A 427 -20.18 -8.35 -13.17
C ILE A 427 -19.62 -9.00 -11.90
N ARG A 428 -19.02 -8.21 -11.01
CA ARG A 428 -18.42 -8.69 -9.76
C ARG A 428 -19.46 -9.37 -8.85
N PRO A 429 -20.63 -8.77 -8.55
CA PRO A 429 -21.65 -9.47 -7.75
C PRO A 429 -22.06 -10.81 -8.32
N ILE A 430 -22.33 -10.90 -9.63
CA ILE A 430 -22.70 -12.16 -10.29
C ILE A 430 -21.56 -13.18 -10.14
N SER A 431 -20.33 -12.79 -10.48
CA SER A 431 -19.14 -13.63 -10.38
C SER A 431 -18.93 -14.16 -8.95
N ASN A 432 -19.03 -13.27 -7.96
CA ASN A 432 -18.89 -13.61 -6.55
C ASN A 432 -20.00 -14.55 -6.07
N THR A 433 -21.25 -14.33 -6.47
CA THR A 433 -22.36 -15.22 -6.11
C THR A 433 -22.15 -16.60 -6.69
N VAL A 434 -21.81 -16.71 -7.98
CA VAL A 434 -21.58 -18.00 -8.63
C VAL A 434 -20.42 -18.74 -7.95
N ILE A 435 -19.25 -18.11 -7.84
CA ILE A 435 -18.06 -18.75 -7.26
C ILE A 435 -18.29 -19.08 -5.78
N GLY A 436 -18.86 -18.16 -5.02
CA GLY A 436 -19.11 -18.33 -3.59
C GLY A 436 -20.05 -19.51 -3.29
N TYR A 437 -21.18 -19.61 -3.99
CA TYR A 437 -22.10 -20.74 -3.80
C TYR A 437 -21.55 -22.05 -4.37
N SER A 438 -20.83 -22.03 -5.49
CA SER A 438 -20.13 -23.23 -5.98
C SER A 438 -19.12 -23.77 -4.96
N LEU A 439 -18.32 -22.88 -4.35
CA LEU A 439 -17.40 -23.25 -3.28
C LEU A 439 -18.15 -23.73 -2.03
N TRP A 440 -19.23 -23.06 -1.63
CA TRP A 440 -20.03 -23.46 -0.47
C TRP A 440 -20.62 -24.88 -0.64
N LEU A 441 -21.21 -25.18 -1.80
CA LEU A 441 -21.77 -26.50 -2.11
C LEU A 441 -20.73 -27.61 -2.04
N GLY A 442 -19.49 -27.36 -2.52
CA GLY A 442 -18.43 -28.37 -2.53
C GLY A 442 -17.64 -28.49 -1.22
N SER A 443 -17.37 -27.38 -0.53
CA SER A 443 -16.43 -27.32 0.58
C SER A 443 -17.09 -27.28 1.96
N ALA A 444 -18.24 -26.61 2.10
CA ALA A 444 -18.91 -26.48 3.39
C ALA A 444 -19.73 -27.73 3.72
N ARG A 445 -19.73 -28.14 4.99
CA ARG A 445 -20.52 -29.30 5.45
C ARG A 445 -22.01 -29.14 5.12
N GLN A 446 -22.58 -27.97 5.40
CA GLN A 446 -23.99 -27.66 5.12
C GLN A 446 -24.27 -27.68 3.61
N GLY A 447 -23.37 -27.11 2.79
CA GLY A 447 -23.50 -27.11 1.34
C GLY A 447 -23.42 -28.51 0.72
N ARG A 448 -22.54 -29.39 1.23
CA ARG A 448 -22.47 -30.79 0.82
C ARG A 448 -23.73 -31.56 1.18
N ILE A 449 -24.27 -31.34 2.38
CA ILE A 449 -25.55 -31.96 2.80
C ILE A 449 -26.67 -31.49 1.89
N PHE A 450 -26.78 -30.18 1.62
CA PHE A 450 -27.78 -29.62 0.70
C PHE A 450 -27.65 -30.23 -0.70
N SER A 451 -26.44 -30.30 -1.25
CA SER A 451 -26.18 -30.89 -2.57
C SER A 451 -26.62 -32.36 -2.62
N LEU A 452 -26.27 -33.13 -1.58
CA LEU A 452 -26.68 -34.53 -1.46
C LEU A 452 -28.21 -34.65 -1.40
N THR A 453 -28.89 -33.82 -0.60
CA THR A 453 -30.35 -33.81 -0.52
C THR A 453 -31.01 -33.51 -1.86
N VAL A 454 -30.49 -32.52 -2.61
CA VAL A 454 -30.99 -32.19 -3.95
C VAL A 454 -30.79 -33.34 -4.92
N ILE A 455 -29.60 -33.95 -4.94
CA ILE A 455 -29.31 -35.10 -5.82
C ILE A 455 -30.23 -36.29 -5.49
N LEU A 456 -30.42 -36.60 -4.21
CA LEU A 456 -31.33 -37.67 -3.78
C LEU A 456 -32.78 -37.36 -4.17
N LEU A 457 -33.22 -36.12 -4.04
CA LEU A 457 -34.57 -35.71 -4.44
C LEU A 457 -34.77 -35.81 -5.96
N LEU A 458 -33.79 -35.37 -6.76
CA LEU A 458 -33.81 -35.53 -8.21
C LEU A 458 -33.81 -37.01 -8.63
N TRP A 459 -33.05 -37.85 -7.93
CA TRP A 459 -33.04 -39.29 -8.17
C TRP A 459 -34.39 -39.94 -7.84
N VAL A 460 -35.03 -39.54 -6.73
CA VAL A 460 -36.39 -39.99 -6.39
C VAL A 460 -37.38 -39.55 -7.47
N ILE A 461 -37.34 -38.29 -7.91
CA ILE A 461 -38.22 -37.80 -8.98
C ILE A 461 -38.02 -38.65 -10.24
N TYR A 462 -36.78 -38.79 -10.73
CA TYR A 462 -36.45 -39.58 -11.92
C TYR A 462 -36.86 -41.06 -11.82
N ARG A 463 -36.88 -41.62 -10.60
CA ARG A 463 -37.22 -43.03 -10.39
C ARG A 463 -38.72 -43.29 -10.38
N PHE A 464 -39.52 -42.32 -9.94
CA PHE A 464 -40.96 -42.50 -9.67
C PHE A 464 -41.88 -41.67 -10.57
N PHE A 465 -41.34 -40.70 -11.32
CA PHE A 465 -42.02 -39.87 -12.31
C PHE A 465 -41.18 -39.84 -13.60
#